data_AF-A0A948WNL9-F1
#
_entry.id   AF-A0A948WNL9-F1
#
_cell.length_a   1.000
_cell.length_b   1.000
_cell.length_c   1.000
_cell.angle_alpha   90.00
_cell.angle_beta   90.00
_cell.angle_gamma   90.00
#
_symmetry.space_group_name_H-M   'P 1'
#
loop_
_entity.id
_entity.type
_entity.pdbx_description
1 polymer ?
#
loop_
_entity_poly.entity_id
_entity_poly.type
_entity_poly.pdbx_seq_one_letter_code
_entity_poly.pdbx_strand_id
1 'polypeptide(L)'
;MANIKSQKKRILTNAKRQERNKAVKSELRTRVKTATASVGSDANGEDVRLAMKRLDKAASKGIIHPNQAARRKSRLMKKINASKA
;
A
#
# COMPACT_ATOMS: atom_id res chain seq x y z
N MET A 1 -23.12 -9.93 18.73
CA MET A 1 -24.23 -10.04 17.75
C MET A 1 -24.86 -8.66 17.59
N ALA A 2 -25.10 -8.20 16.35
CA ALA A 2 -25.80 -6.93 16.14
C ALA A 2 -27.31 -7.17 16.14
N ASN A 3 -28.04 -6.54 17.05
CA ASN A 3 -29.48 -6.75 17.18
C ASN A 3 -30.28 -5.73 16.36
N ILE A 4 -29.72 -4.53 16.13
CA ILE A 4 -30.36 -3.46 15.35
C ILE A 4 -30.13 -3.68 13.84
N LYS A 5 -31.17 -3.49 13.01
CA LYS A 5 -31.11 -3.66 11.55
C LYS A 5 -29.96 -2.86 10.90
N SER A 6 -29.77 -1.62 11.32
CA SER A 6 -28.69 -0.75 10.82
C SER A 6 -27.30 -1.29 11.16
N GLN A 7 -27.12 -1.87 12.35
CA GLN A 7 -25.85 -2.49 12.78
C GLN A 7 -25.55 -3.76 11.98
N LYS A 8 -26.55 -4.63 11.75
CA LYS A 8 -26.41 -5.82 10.89
C LYS A 8 -25.93 -5.43 9.49
N LYS A 9 -26.52 -4.37 8.91
CA LYS A 9 -26.09 -3.81 7.61
C LYS A 9 -24.64 -3.30 7.67
N ARG A 10 -24.24 -2.59 8.73
CA ARG A 10 -22.87 -2.09 8.90
C ARG A 10 -21.85 -3.24 8.92
N ILE A 11 -22.11 -4.32 9.64
CA ILE A 11 -21.24 -5.51 9.67
C ILE A 11 -21.00 -6.05 8.26
N LEU A 12 -22.07 -6.26 7.48
CA LEU A 12 -21.96 -6.75 6.11
C LEU A 12 -21.15 -5.82 5.21
N THR A 13 -21.40 -4.51 5.27
CA THR A 13 -20.66 -3.52 4.46
C THR A 13 -19.20 -3.40 4.87
N ASN A 14 -18.91 -3.54 6.17
CA ASN A 14 -17.56 -3.47 6.71
C ASN A 14 -16.75 -4.70 6.30
N ALA A 15 -17.34 -5.90 6.33
CA ALA A 15 -16.69 -7.12 5.84
C ALA A 15 -16.25 -6.99 4.38
N LYS A 16 -17.15 -6.52 3.50
CA LYS A 16 -16.83 -6.27 2.07
C LYS A 16 -15.74 -5.21 1.86
N ARG A 17 -15.68 -4.19 2.72
CA ARG A 17 -14.61 -3.18 2.67
C ARG A 17 -13.28 -3.74 3.19
N GLN A 18 -13.33 -4.52 4.26
CA GLN A 18 -12.17 -5.14 4.88
C GLN A 18 -11.47 -6.11 3.92
N GLU A 19 -12.22 -6.95 3.21
CA GLU A 19 -11.67 -7.89 2.22
C GLU A 19 -10.93 -7.16 1.09
N ARG A 20 -11.57 -6.16 0.48
CA ARG A 20 -10.95 -5.32 -0.56
C ARG A 20 -9.69 -4.61 -0.05
N ASN A 21 -9.75 -4.05 1.15
CA ASN A 21 -8.62 -3.35 1.75
C ASN A 21 -7.48 -4.31 2.13
N LYS A 22 -7.78 -5.56 2.50
CA LYS A 22 -6.80 -6.60 2.78
C LYS A 22 -5.96 -6.90 1.53
N ALA A 23 -6.61 -7.10 0.38
CA ALA A 23 -5.93 -7.33 -0.90
C ALA A 23 -5.05 -6.15 -1.33
N VAL A 24 -5.53 -4.92 -1.18
CA VAL A 24 -4.71 -3.73 -1.51
C VAL A 24 -3.51 -3.61 -0.55
N LYS A 25 -3.72 -3.85 0.75
CA LYS A 25 -2.64 -3.79 1.74
C LYS A 25 -1.57 -4.86 1.51
N SER A 26 -1.95 -6.08 1.11
CA SER A 26 -0.99 -7.13 0.75
C SER A 26 -0.22 -6.77 -0.52
N GLU A 27 -0.90 -6.30 -1.57
CA GLU A 27 -0.27 -5.83 -2.80
C GLU A 27 0.79 -4.74 -2.51
N LEU A 28 0.44 -3.74 -1.70
CA LEU A 28 1.37 -2.66 -1.31
C LEU A 28 2.58 -3.14 -0.52
N ARG A 29 2.46 -4.22 0.26
CA ARG A 29 3.60 -4.81 0.96
C ARG A 29 4.51 -5.51 -0.02
N THR A 30 3.94 -6.31 -0.92
CA THR A 30 4.69 -7.02 -1.96
C THR A 30 5.43 -6.05 -2.88
N ARG A 31 4.74 -5.04 -3.45
CA ARG A 31 5.37 -4.08 -4.38
C ARG A 31 6.53 -3.30 -3.75
N VAL A 32 6.39 -2.90 -2.48
CA VAL A 32 7.48 -2.23 -1.76
C VAL A 32 8.65 -3.20 -1.52
N LYS A 33 8.38 -4.47 -1.20
CA LYS A 33 9.43 -5.49 -1.04
C LYS A 33 10.15 -5.76 -2.36
N THR A 34 9.41 -5.90 -3.46
CA THR A 34 9.95 -6.07 -4.81
C THR A 34 10.86 -4.90 -5.18
N ALA A 35 10.37 -3.66 -5.04
CA ALA A 35 11.15 -2.46 -5.32
C ALA A 35 12.43 -2.33 -4.48
N THR A 36 12.45 -2.86 -3.26
CA THR A 36 13.68 -2.91 -2.45
C THR A 36 14.63 -4.05 -2.85
N ALA A 37 14.10 -5.14 -3.42
CA ALA A 37 14.89 -6.29 -3.84
C ALA A 37 15.48 -6.10 -5.25
N SER A 38 14.83 -5.31 -6.09
CA SER A 38 15.30 -4.94 -7.44
C SER A 38 16.47 -3.95 -7.43
N VAL A 39 16.98 -3.55 -6.26
CA VAL A 39 18.10 -2.61 -6.16
C VAL A 39 19.34 -3.22 -6.82
N GLY A 40 19.87 -2.55 -7.85
CA GLY A 40 21.02 -3.02 -8.63
C GLY A 40 20.66 -3.79 -9.91
N SER A 41 19.37 -4.00 -10.20
CA SER A 41 18.91 -4.56 -11.48
C SER A 41 18.33 -3.50 -12.41
N ASP A 42 18.28 -3.80 -13.71
CA ASP A 42 17.67 -2.93 -14.73
C ASP A 42 16.15 -2.69 -14.49
N ALA A 43 15.48 -3.63 -13.81
CA ALA A 43 14.06 -3.55 -13.49
C ALA A 43 13.74 -2.56 -12.35
N ASN A 44 14.75 -2.06 -11.62
CA ASN A 44 14.56 -1.23 -10.43
C ASN A 44 13.72 0.02 -10.68
N GLY A 45 13.95 0.71 -11.80
CA GLY A 45 13.25 1.95 -12.12
C GLY A 45 11.73 1.77 -12.22
N GLU A 46 11.30 0.73 -12.93
CA GLU A 46 9.89 0.44 -13.15
C GLU A 46 9.21 -0.08 -11.88
N ASP A 47 9.87 -0.95 -11.12
CA ASP A 47 9.33 -1.49 -9.87
C ASP A 47 9.12 -0.38 -8.82
N VAL A 48 10.05 0.56 -8.72
CA VAL A 48 9.93 1.72 -7.84
C VAL A 48 8.80 2.64 -8.29
N ARG A 49 8.70 2.94 -9.59
CA ARG A 49 7.63 3.77 -10.16
C ARG A 49 6.26 3.14 -9.88
N LEU A 50 6.13 1.83 -10.07
CA LEU A 50 4.89 1.10 -9.82
C LEU A 50 4.53 1.08 -8.33
N ALA A 51 5.51 0.88 -7.44
CA ALA A 51 5.29 0.93 -6.00
C ALA A 51 4.82 2.33 -5.54
N MET A 52 5.42 3.40 -6.05
CA MET A 52 4.99 4.78 -5.76
C MET A 52 3.57 5.04 -6.23
N LYS A 53 3.25 4.71 -7.49
CA LYS A 53 1.91 4.87 -8.06
C LYS A 53 0.84 4.16 -7.23
N ARG A 54 1.14 2.94 -6.76
CA ARG A 54 0.21 2.15 -5.93
C ARG A 54 0.03 2.75 -4.55
N LEU A 55 1.10 3.24 -3.91
CA LEU A 55 1.02 3.94 -2.62
C LEU A 55 0.13 5.19 -2.70
N ASP A 56 0.31 6.00 -3.73
CA ASP A 56 -0.47 7.23 -3.90
C ASP A 56 -1.95 6.96 -4.21
N LYS A 57 -2.23 5.93 -5.03
CA LYS A 57 -3.61 5.48 -5.29
C LYS A 57 -4.29 4.91 -4.04
N ALA A 58 -3.52 4.28 -3.15
CA ALA A 58 -4.07 3.77 -1.89
C ALA A 58 -4.35 4.90 -0.88
N ALA A 59 -3.53 5.96 -0.90
CA ALA A 59 -3.79 7.16 -0.11
C ALA A 59 -5.01 7.93 -0.62
N SER A 60 -5.14 8.12 -1.94
CA SER A 60 -6.30 8.81 -2.53
C SER A 60 -7.63 8.09 -2.27
N LYS A 61 -7.60 6.75 -2.20
CA LYS A 61 -8.75 5.92 -1.83
C LYS A 61 -9.01 5.83 -0.32
N GLY A 62 -8.21 6.49 0.52
CA GLY A 62 -8.33 6.45 1.98
C GLY A 62 -8.05 5.08 2.60
N ILE A 63 -7.37 4.18 1.88
CA ILE A 63 -7.03 2.83 2.38
C ILE A 63 -5.84 2.90 3.35
N ILE A 64 -4.92 3.84 3.08
CA ILE A 64 -3.82 4.23 3.96
C ILE A 64 -3.83 5.74 4.16
N HIS A 65 -3.31 6.20 5.29
CA HIS A 65 -3.19 7.64 5.55
C HIS A 65 -2.16 8.27 4.60
N PRO A 66 -2.36 9.52 4.11
CA PRO A 66 -1.37 10.20 3.25
C PRO A 66 0.02 10.26 3.87
N ASN A 67 0.12 10.54 5.18
CA ASN A 67 1.40 10.50 5.91
C ASN A 67 2.04 9.09 5.94
N GLN A 68 1.23 8.03 5.93
CA GLN A 68 1.76 6.67 5.83
C GLN A 68 2.33 6.41 4.43
N ALA A 69 1.65 6.87 3.37
CA ALA A 69 2.16 6.79 2.01
C ALA A 69 3.47 7.59 1.85
N ALA A 70 3.49 8.84 2.31
CA ALA A 70 4.67 9.71 2.28
C ALA A 70 5.87 9.08 3.01
N ARG A 71 5.65 8.55 4.22
CA ARG A 71 6.68 7.87 5.01
C ARG A 71 7.23 6.64 4.28
N ARG A 72 6.38 5.85 3.63
CA ARG A 72 6.81 4.65 2.88
C ARG A 72 7.59 5.04 1.61
N LYS A 73 7.16 6.07 0.88
CA LYS A 73 7.91 6.61 -0.28
C LYS A 73 9.31 7.13 0.14
N SER A 74 9.36 7.94 1.19
CA SER A 74 10.63 8.47 1.73
C SER A 74 11.60 7.36 2.14
N ARG A 75 11.12 6.35 2.89
CA ARG A 75 11.94 5.21 3.29
C ARG A 75 12.44 4.37 2.12
N LEU A 76 11.62 4.17 1.10
CA LEU A 76 12.00 3.44 -0.11
C LEU A 76 13.14 4.18 -0.83
N MET A 77 12.97 5.48 -1.07
CA MET A 77 13.97 6.31 -1.74
C MET A 77 15.28 6.40 -0.96
N LYS A 78 15.19 6.55 0.38
CA LYS A 78 16.39 6.58 1.22
C LYS A 78 17.22 5.30 1.06
N LYS A 79 16.57 4.13 1.01
CA LYS A 79 17.28 2.85 0.79
C LYS A 79 17.94 2.78 -0.57
N ILE A 80 17.22 3.15 -1.63
CA ILE A 80 17.74 3.12 -3.01
C ILE A 80 18.92 4.07 -3.18
N ASN A 81 18.85 5.26 -2.58
CA ASN A 81 19.94 6.23 -2.65
C ASN A 81 21.16 5.77 -1.85
N ALA A 82 20.95 5.18 -0.67
CA ALA A 82 22.03 4.64 0.15
C ALA A 82 22.75 3.45 -0.51
N SER A 83 22.08 2.69 -1.38
CA SER A 83 22.68 1.59 -2.15
C SER A 83 23.36 2.03 -3.45
N LYS A 84 23.18 3.29 -3.86
CA LYS A 84 23.81 3.87 -5.07
C LYS A 84 25.09 4.65 -4.74
N ALA A 85 25.28 5.00 -3.48
CA ALA A 85 26.52 5.57 -2.95
C ALA A 85 27.46 4.44 -2.54
#